data_AF-X0T3G9-F1
#
_entry.id   AF-X0T3G9-F1
#
_cell.length_a   1.000
_cell.length_b   1.000
_cell.length_c   1.000
_cell.angle_alpha   90.00
_cell.angle_beta   90.00
_cell.angle_gamma   90.00
#
_symmetry.space_group_name_H-M   'P 1'
#
loop_
_entity.id
_entity.type
_entity.pdbx_description
1 polymer ?
#
loop_
_entity_poly.entity_id
_entity_poly.type
_entity_poly.pdbx_seq_one_letter_code
_entity_poly.pdbx_strand_id
1 'polypeptide(L)'
;NIYYCILMQVNNKLFCITCGLVVDRSSHTIAYYWCSLDCFLKKPRKDFILSLCQTCREPMVHEIKWDRMFCSPKCRRATKETKRKQSKVQTKRYEDPEARQKTSEATRESMTEEVRKKMNEANIKRFEDPKERQKLRETQLKRYEDPEERRKTGEAISKSMTKEVRKKISKATSGENNPMYKDGRSFFYGPNWVKQQDTCRERDDNICQLCSKTKVEHIHNNSLGKPTPHNMIIHHIIFFEEFGEENYKKANKLTNIICLCMSCHSSIHHNLQFYTEHTQKLQELANKSTKRFLEEGQLLKTIKTAK
;
A
#
# COMPACT_ATOMS: atom_id res chain seq x y z
N ASN A 1 -62.82 21.74 7.59
CA ASN A 1 -62.41 20.33 7.89
C ASN A 1 -61.32 19.88 6.93
N ILE A 2 -60.06 20.11 7.31
CA ILE A 2 -58.89 19.61 6.58
C ILE A 2 -58.78 18.12 6.93
N TYR A 3 -59.39 17.25 6.12
CA TYR A 3 -59.24 15.81 6.32
C TYR A 3 -57.80 15.43 6.03
N TYR A 4 -56.97 15.19 7.04
CA TYR A 4 -55.66 14.57 6.87
C TYR A 4 -55.84 13.17 6.25
N CYS A 5 -54.90 12.67 5.45
CA CYS A 5 -54.85 11.22 5.25
C CYS A 5 -54.49 10.63 6.61
N ILE A 6 -55.48 10.07 7.30
CA ILE A 6 -55.27 9.39 8.57
C ILE A 6 -54.50 8.11 8.19
N LEU A 7 -53.24 8.04 8.60
CA LEU A 7 -52.54 6.76 8.65
C LEU A 7 -52.82 6.12 9.99
N MET A 8 -53.15 4.85 9.96
CA MET A 8 -53.19 4.04 11.18
C MET A 8 -51.82 3.38 11.33
N GLN A 9 -51.17 3.57 12.48
CA GLN A 9 -49.95 2.85 12.83
C GLN A 9 -50.34 1.63 13.65
N VAL A 10 -50.07 0.44 13.13
CA VAL A 10 -50.21 -0.82 13.86
C VAL A 10 -48.90 -1.58 13.71
N ASN A 11 -48.27 -1.96 14.83
CA ASN A 11 -47.01 -2.72 14.85
C ASN A 11 -45.90 -2.15 13.95
N ASN A 12 -45.62 -0.84 14.06
CA ASN A 12 -44.63 -0.11 13.24
C ASN A 12 -44.85 -0.10 11.72
N LYS A 13 -46.00 -0.60 11.25
CA LYS A 13 -46.42 -0.50 9.86
C LYS A 13 -47.46 0.60 9.72
N LEU A 14 -47.31 1.41 8.68
CA LEU A 14 -48.23 2.49 8.35
C LEU A 14 -49.24 1.98 7.32
N PHE A 15 -50.53 2.18 7.56
CA PHE A 15 -51.59 1.75 6.66
C PHE A 15 -52.30 2.96 6.07
N CYS A 16 -52.43 2.99 4.74
CA CYS A 16 -53.19 4.02 4.06
C CYS A 16 -54.69 3.70 4.08
N ILE A 17 -55.50 4.55 4.70
CA ILE A 17 -56.96 4.34 4.81
C ILE A 17 -57.68 4.49 3.45
N THR A 18 -57.06 5.16 2.47
CA THR A 18 -57.65 5.32 1.13
C THR A 18 -57.45 4.09 0.24
N CYS A 19 -56.29 3.45 0.31
CA CYS A 19 -55.89 2.38 -0.62
C CYS A 19 -55.70 1.01 0.06
N GLY A 20 -55.73 0.95 1.40
CA GLY A 20 -55.52 -0.26 2.19
C GLY A 20 -54.07 -0.76 2.22
N LEU A 21 -53.17 -0.20 1.41
CA LEU A 21 -51.79 -0.66 1.31
C LEU A 21 -50.98 -0.34 2.57
N VAL A 22 -50.10 -1.29 2.90
CA VAL A 22 -49.00 -1.08 3.84
C VAL A 22 -47.97 -0.17 3.16
N VAL A 23 -47.63 0.94 3.81
CA VAL A 23 -46.69 1.93 3.29
C VAL A 23 -45.43 1.93 4.13
N ASP A 24 -44.28 1.85 3.45
CA ASP A 24 -43.01 2.23 4.06
C ASP A 24 -42.89 3.76 4.05
N ARG A 25 -42.24 4.34 5.07
CA ARG A 25 -41.93 5.77 5.06
C ARG A 25 -41.06 6.07 3.84
N SER A 26 -41.61 6.78 2.86
CA SER A 26 -40.78 7.35 1.80
C SER A 26 -39.72 8.24 2.43
N SER A 27 -38.47 8.04 2.03
CA SER A 27 -37.34 8.88 2.45
C SER A 27 -37.42 10.31 1.88
N HIS A 28 -38.42 10.60 1.05
CA HIS A 28 -38.57 11.82 0.26
C HIS A 28 -39.80 12.68 0.62
N THR A 29 -40.65 12.24 1.56
CA THR A 29 -41.84 13.00 1.99
C THR A 29 -41.73 13.36 3.47
N ILE A 30 -41.65 14.66 3.78
CA ILE A 30 -41.74 15.13 5.15
C ILE A 30 -43.23 15.27 5.53
N ALA A 31 -43.60 14.60 6.62
CA ALA A 31 -44.82 14.79 7.43
C ALA A 31 -46.20 14.55 6.80
N TYR A 32 -46.33 14.43 5.48
CA TYR A 32 -47.61 14.16 4.82
C TYR A 32 -47.60 12.78 4.17
N TYR A 33 -48.51 11.93 4.62
CA TYR A 33 -48.45 10.51 4.38
C TYR A 33 -49.39 10.07 3.26
N TRP A 34 -48.83 9.57 2.16
CA TRP A 34 -49.57 9.01 1.02
C TRP A 34 -48.93 7.69 0.60
N CYS A 35 -49.72 6.68 0.21
CA CYS A 35 -49.19 5.37 -0.18
C CYS A 35 -48.47 5.36 -1.53
N SER A 36 -48.80 6.30 -2.41
CA SER A 36 -48.19 6.45 -3.72
C SER A 36 -48.50 7.84 -4.29
N LEU A 37 -47.77 8.24 -5.34
CA LEU A 37 -48.08 9.45 -6.11
C LEU A 37 -49.51 9.39 -6.66
N ASP A 38 -49.96 8.23 -7.13
CA ASP A 38 -51.32 8.04 -7.65
C ASP A 38 -52.38 8.32 -6.58
N CYS A 39 -52.13 7.95 -5.32
CA CYS A 39 -53.07 8.22 -4.24
C CYS A 39 -53.10 9.70 -3.83
N PHE A 40 -51.99 10.42 -3.98
CA PHE A 40 -51.99 11.87 -3.84
C PHE A 40 -52.79 12.53 -4.97
N LEU A 41 -52.58 12.10 -6.22
CA LEU A 41 -53.26 12.65 -7.40
C LEU A 41 -54.78 12.37 -7.44
N LYS A 42 -55.27 11.34 -6.73
CA LYS A 42 -56.71 11.08 -6.58
C LYS A 42 -57.46 12.17 -5.81
N LYS A 43 -56.78 12.97 -4.97
CA LYS A 43 -57.39 14.09 -4.23
C LYS A 43 -56.44 15.30 -4.19
N PRO A 44 -56.29 16.03 -5.31
CA PRO A 44 -55.37 17.16 -5.39
C PRO A 44 -55.80 18.25 -4.41
N ARG A 45 -54.84 18.73 -3.59
CA ARG A 45 -55.07 19.85 -2.67
C ARG A 45 -54.43 21.10 -3.23
N LYS A 46 -55.12 22.22 -3.10
CA LYS A 46 -54.71 23.52 -3.65
C LYS A 46 -53.39 24.04 -3.07
N ASP A 47 -52.92 23.50 -1.94
CA ASP A 47 -51.77 24.02 -1.21
C ASP A 47 -50.47 23.23 -1.44
N PHE A 48 -50.47 22.20 -2.29
CA PHE A 48 -49.30 21.32 -2.51
C PHE A 48 -48.93 21.21 -3.98
N ILE A 49 -47.62 21.19 -4.25
CA ILE A 49 -47.06 20.99 -5.59
C ILE A 49 -46.15 19.77 -5.63
N LEU A 50 -46.17 19.13 -6.79
CA LEU A 50 -45.23 18.08 -7.17
C LEU A 50 -44.08 18.71 -7.94
N SER A 51 -42.85 18.54 -7.47
CA SER A 51 -41.64 19.02 -8.12
C SER A 51 -40.59 17.90 -8.17
N LEU A 52 -39.54 18.06 -8.98
CA LEU A 52 -38.42 17.11 -9.02
C LEU A 52 -37.26 17.64 -8.18
N CYS A 53 -36.63 16.76 -7.40
CA CYS A 53 -35.43 17.13 -6.67
C CYS A 53 -34.28 17.47 -7.63
N GLN A 54 -33.64 18.62 -7.46
CA GLN A 54 -32.53 19.05 -8.33
C GLN A 54 -31.25 18.19 -8.23
N THR A 55 -31.20 17.23 -7.30
CA THR A 55 -30.03 16.34 -7.11
C THR A 55 -30.30 14.92 -7.58
N CYS A 56 -31.31 14.24 -7.04
CA CYS A 56 -31.63 12.86 -7.42
C CYS A 56 -32.65 12.77 -8.55
N ARG A 57 -33.32 13.86 -8.92
CA ARG A 57 -34.43 13.92 -9.89
C ARG A 57 -35.66 13.10 -9.51
N GLU A 58 -35.70 12.57 -8.30
CA GLU A 58 -36.90 11.91 -7.77
C GLU A 58 -38.02 12.94 -7.52
N PRO A 59 -39.28 12.56 -7.77
CA PRO A 59 -40.44 13.39 -7.47
C PRO A 59 -40.57 13.63 -5.97
N MET A 60 -40.93 14.85 -5.62
CA MET A 60 -41.14 15.30 -4.25
C MET A 60 -42.39 16.18 -4.18
N VAL A 61 -43.14 16.01 -3.10
CA VAL A 61 -44.34 16.79 -2.81
C VAL A 61 -44.03 17.74 -1.67
N HIS A 62 -44.34 19.02 -1.86
CA HIS A 62 -44.21 20.03 -0.82
C HIS A 62 -45.33 21.07 -0.91
N GLU A 63 -45.54 21.78 0.19
CA GLU A 63 -46.48 22.90 0.23
C GLU A 63 -46.02 24.03 -0.70
N ILE A 64 -46.97 24.68 -1.39
CA ILE A 64 -46.74 25.78 -2.33
C ILE A 64 -45.98 26.94 -1.68
N LYS A 65 -46.25 27.21 -0.39
CA LYS A 65 -45.58 28.29 0.34
C LYS A 65 -44.09 28.02 0.62
N TRP A 66 -43.62 26.79 0.41
CA TRP A 66 -42.21 26.44 0.58
C TRP A 66 -41.59 26.17 -0.78
N ASP A 67 -40.61 26.94 -1.19
CA ASP A 67 -39.81 26.63 -2.37
C ASP A 67 -38.73 25.58 -2.02
N ARG A 68 -39.13 24.30 -1.97
CA ARG A 68 -38.20 23.21 -1.71
C ARG A 68 -37.61 22.69 -3.01
N MET A 69 -36.30 22.90 -3.18
CA MET A 69 -35.54 22.41 -4.34
C MET A 69 -34.93 21.00 -4.14
N PHE A 70 -34.91 20.50 -2.89
CA PHE A 70 -34.26 19.23 -2.53
C PHE A 70 -35.17 18.36 -1.66
N CYS A 71 -35.19 17.05 -1.95
CA CYS A 71 -35.98 16.08 -1.20
C CYS A 71 -35.43 15.79 0.22
N SER A 72 -34.14 16.03 0.46
CA SER A 72 -33.50 15.72 1.75
C SER A 72 -32.23 16.57 2.01
N PRO A 73 -31.78 16.67 3.28
CA PRO A 73 -30.49 17.27 3.61
C PRO A 73 -29.29 16.58 2.94
N LYS A 74 -29.42 15.29 2.61
CA LYS A 74 -28.40 14.55 1.85
C LYS A 74 -28.30 15.08 0.42
N CYS A 75 -29.44 15.23 -0.25
CA CYS A 75 -29.50 15.77 -1.62
C CYS A 75 -29.01 17.22 -1.68
N ARG A 76 -29.45 18.08 -0.74
CA ARG A 76 -28.93 19.45 -0.62
C ARG A 76 -27.39 19.48 -0.51
N ARG A 77 -26.81 18.65 0.37
CA ARG A 77 -25.35 18.56 0.57
C ARG A 77 -24.59 17.95 -0.61
N ALA A 78 -25.25 17.14 -1.44
CA ALA A 78 -24.61 16.48 -2.57
C ALA A 78 -24.39 17.41 -3.79
N THR A 79 -25.05 18.57 -3.83
CA THR A 79 -24.86 19.58 -4.88
C THR A 79 -23.41 20.05 -4.98
N LYS A 80 -22.93 20.31 -6.21
CA LYS A 80 -21.57 20.83 -6.46
C LYS A 80 -21.33 22.14 -5.72
N GLU A 81 -22.32 23.03 -5.70
CA GLU A 81 -22.24 24.31 -5.00
C GLU A 81 -22.07 24.12 -3.49
N THR A 82 -22.88 23.25 -2.87
CA THR A 82 -22.77 23.01 -1.42
C THR A 82 -21.45 22.33 -1.07
N LYS A 83 -20.99 21.36 -1.88
CA LYS A 83 -19.65 20.76 -1.72
C LYS A 83 -18.54 21.82 -1.82
N ARG A 84 -18.62 22.75 -2.78
CA ARG A 84 -17.65 23.84 -2.92
C ARG A 84 -17.67 24.78 -1.70
N LYS A 85 -18.85 25.15 -1.20
CA LYS A 85 -18.99 25.97 0.01
C LYS A 85 -18.40 25.26 1.24
N GLN A 86 -18.69 23.98 1.42
CA GLN A 86 -18.14 23.17 2.51
C GLN A 86 -16.62 23.04 2.41
N SER A 87 -16.09 22.76 1.23
CA SER A 87 -14.65 22.70 0.98
C SER A 87 -13.96 24.01 1.33
N LYS A 88 -14.50 25.16 0.91
CA LYS A 88 -13.96 26.49 1.27
C LYS A 88 -13.93 26.72 2.79
N VAL A 89 -15.01 26.37 3.49
CA VAL A 89 -15.08 26.51 4.96
C VAL A 89 -14.04 25.60 5.63
N GLN A 90 -13.90 24.37 5.14
CA GLN A 90 -12.92 23.42 5.65
C GLN A 90 -11.48 23.90 5.41
N THR A 91 -11.16 24.41 4.21
CA THR A 91 -9.85 24.98 3.88
C THR A 91 -9.51 26.13 4.82
N LYS A 92 -10.43 27.09 5.00
CA LYS A 92 -10.23 28.22 5.94
C LYS A 92 -9.94 27.76 7.37
N ARG A 93 -10.62 26.70 7.83
CA ARG A 93 -10.35 26.11 9.16
C ARG A 93 -8.95 25.51 9.27
N TYR A 94 -8.41 24.94 8.20
CA TYR A 94 -7.06 24.37 8.20
C TYR A 94 -5.95 25.43 8.06
N GLU A 95 -6.27 26.57 7.45
CA GLU A 95 -5.38 27.73 7.34
C GLU A 95 -5.24 28.47 8.68
N ASP A 96 -6.30 28.48 9.50
CA ASP A 96 -6.28 29.02 10.86
C ASP A 96 -5.45 28.13 11.82
N PRO A 97 -4.31 28.62 12.36
CA PRO A 97 -3.46 27.85 13.25
C PRO A 97 -4.15 27.43 14.56
N GLU A 98 -5.01 28.28 15.12
CA GLU A 98 -5.68 28.03 16.40
C GLU A 98 -6.73 26.92 16.22
N ALA A 99 -7.54 27.03 15.16
CA ALA A 99 -8.51 26.00 14.82
C ALA A 99 -7.84 24.66 14.49
N ARG A 100 -6.68 24.68 13.82
CA ARG A 100 -5.88 23.49 13.55
C ARG A 100 -5.34 22.85 14.83
N GLN A 101 -4.80 23.64 15.75
CA GLN A 101 -4.30 23.15 17.04
C GLN A 101 -5.42 22.53 17.87
N LYS A 102 -6.55 23.23 18.03
CA LYS A 102 -7.73 22.74 18.75
C LYS A 102 -8.23 21.40 18.19
N THR A 103 -8.25 21.27 16.86
CA THR A 103 -8.65 20.02 16.21
C THR A 103 -7.63 18.90 16.48
N SER A 104 -6.33 19.22 16.47
CA SER A 104 -5.28 18.25 16.78
C SER A 104 -5.31 17.78 18.24
N GLU A 105 -5.61 18.67 19.17
CA GLU A 105 -5.73 18.38 20.60
C GLU A 105 -6.95 17.50 20.86
N ALA A 106 -8.12 17.89 20.34
CA ALA A 106 -9.34 17.06 20.44
C ALA A 106 -9.14 15.67 19.83
N THR A 107 -8.41 15.59 18.71
CA THR A 107 -8.06 14.29 18.10
C THR A 107 -7.17 13.48 19.05
N ARG A 108 -6.11 14.08 19.61
CA ARG A 108 -5.21 13.40 20.54
C ARG A 108 -5.94 12.92 21.79
N GLU A 109 -6.82 13.73 22.35
CA GLU A 109 -7.64 13.38 23.52
C GLU A 109 -8.59 12.20 23.22
N SER A 110 -9.20 12.18 22.04
CA SER A 110 -10.06 11.07 21.61
C SER A 110 -9.30 9.76 21.33
N MET A 111 -7.98 9.83 21.14
CA MET A 111 -7.12 8.68 20.80
C MET A 111 -6.63 7.98 22.07
N THR A 112 -7.58 7.40 22.81
CA THR A 112 -7.25 6.50 23.93
C THR A 112 -6.65 5.19 23.43
N GLU A 113 -5.94 4.45 24.28
CA GLU A 113 -5.32 3.18 23.88
C GLU A 113 -6.38 2.15 23.45
N GLU A 114 -7.57 2.18 24.05
CA GLU A 114 -8.70 1.33 23.63
C GLU A 114 -9.18 1.67 22.22
N VAL A 115 -9.32 2.96 21.90
CA VAL A 115 -9.68 3.41 20.54
C VAL A 115 -8.59 3.02 19.56
N ARG A 116 -7.31 3.18 19.92
CA ARG A 116 -6.16 2.81 19.09
C ARG A 116 -6.15 1.30 18.80
N LYS A 117 -6.45 0.47 19.81
CA LYS A 117 -6.55 -0.99 19.67
C LYS A 117 -7.70 -1.37 18.74
N LYS A 118 -8.90 -0.82 18.93
CA LYS A 118 -10.06 -1.05 18.05
C LYS A 118 -9.77 -0.65 16.60
N MET A 119 -9.11 0.49 16.40
CA MET A 119 -8.68 0.92 15.06
C MET A 119 -7.68 -0.05 14.44
N ASN A 120 -6.72 -0.54 15.23
CA ASN A 120 -5.74 -1.51 14.76
C ASN A 120 -6.40 -2.84 14.36
N GLU A 121 -7.28 -3.39 15.20
CA GLU A 121 -8.04 -4.61 14.91
C GLU A 121 -8.91 -4.48 13.66
N ALA A 122 -9.60 -3.34 13.50
CA ALA A 122 -10.39 -3.07 12.30
C ALA A 122 -9.52 -2.99 11.04
N ASN A 123 -8.33 -2.39 11.14
CA ASN A 123 -7.37 -2.34 10.04
C ASN A 123 -6.86 -3.74 9.69
N ILE A 124 -6.44 -4.54 10.67
CA ILE A 124 -5.97 -5.92 10.45
C ILE A 124 -7.04 -6.73 9.72
N LYS A 125 -8.28 -6.72 10.23
CA LYS A 125 -9.41 -7.44 9.61
C LYS A 125 -9.66 -7.01 8.16
N ARG A 126 -9.52 -5.72 7.85
CA ARG A 126 -9.64 -5.22 6.47
C ARG A 126 -8.52 -5.74 5.57
N PHE A 127 -7.30 -5.83 6.09
CA PHE A 127 -6.16 -6.37 5.35
C PHE A 127 -6.18 -7.90 5.25
N GLU A 128 -6.95 -8.60 6.08
CA GLU A 128 -7.16 -10.05 5.96
C GLU A 128 -8.07 -10.43 4.78
N ASP A 129 -9.03 -9.57 4.44
CA ASP A 129 -9.94 -9.76 3.30
C ASP A 129 -9.17 -9.69 1.95
N PRO A 130 -9.11 -10.79 1.18
CA PRO A 130 -8.41 -10.83 -0.11
C PRO A 130 -8.94 -9.81 -1.13
N LYS A 131 -10.26 -9.54 -1.13
CA LYS A 131 -10.87 -8.61 -2.10
C LYS A 131 -10.45 -7.17 -1.83
N GLU A 132 -10.43 -6.77 -0.57
CA GLU A 132 -9.95 -5.44 -0.17
C GLU A 132 -8.44 -5.28 -0.42
N ARG A 133 -7.64 -6.32 -0.17
CA ARG A 133 -6.21 -6.31 -0.55
C ARG A 133 -6.00 -6.13 -2.04
N GLN A 134 -6.73 -6.88 -2.87
CA GLN A 134 -6.62 -6.79 -4.32
C GLN A 134 -7.00 -5.39 -4.81
N LYS A 135 -8.13 -4.86 -4.35
CA LYS A 135 -8.60 -3.51 -4.68
C LYS A 135 -7.60 -2.43 -4.29
N LEU A 136 -6.98 -2.53 -3.10
CA LEU A 136 -5.91 -1.63 -2.67
C LEU A 136 -4.69 -1.73 -3.59
N ARG A 137 -4.27 -2.94 -3.97
CA ARG A 137 -3.15 -3.17 -4.89
C ARG A 137 -3.42 -2.55 -6.27
N GLU A 138 -4.59 -2.80 -6.84
CA GLU A 138 -4.99 -2.22 -8.14
C GLU A 138 -5.02 -0.69 -8.11
N THR A 139 -5.51 -0.12 -7.01
CA THR A 139 -5.56 1.34 -6.84
C THR A 139 -4.14 1.93 -6.74
N GLN A 140 -3.24 1.27 -6.01
CA GLN A 140 -1.83 1.67 -5.92
C GLN A 140 -1.14 1.58 -7.29
N LEU A 141 -1.28 0.46 -8.00
CA LEU A 141 -0.69 0.28 -9.33
C LEU A 141 -1.14 1.38 -10.29
N LYS A 142 -2.45 1.65 -10.38
CA LYS A 142 -3.00 2.73 -11.21
C LYS A 142 -2.42 4.11 -10.86
N ARG A 143 -2.18 4.40 -9.58
CA ARG A 143 -1.52 5.65 -9.17
C ARG A 143 -0.07 5.72 -9.64
N TYR A 144 0.67 4.61 -9.59
CA TYR A 144 2.08 4.57 -9.98
C TYR A 144 2.32 4.43 -11.49
N GLU A 145 1.29 4.07 -12.25
CA GLU A 145 1.28 4.11 -13.72
C GLU A 145 1.35 5.54 -14.26
N ASP A 146 0.77 6.52 -13.55
CA ASP A 146 0.88 7.93 -13.90
C ASP A 146 2.29 8.48 -13.55
N PRO A 147 3.11 8.87 -14.56
CA PRO A 147 4.46 9.37 -14.33
C PRO A 147 4.51 10.62 -13.44
N GLU A 148 3.50 11.48 -13.53
CA GLU A 148 3.46 12.74 -12.80
C GLU A 148 3.15 12.50 -11.31
N GLU A 149 2.22 11.59 -11.01
CA GLU A 149 1.96 11.16 -9.62
C GLU A 149 3.16 10.42 -9.02
N ARG A 150 3.87 9.61 -9.81
CA ARG A 150 5.12 8.97 -9.38
C ARG A 150 6.19 10.00 -9.03
N ARG A 151 6.35 11.04 -9.86
CA ARG A 151 7.30 12.15 -9.63
C ARG A 151 6.96 12.91 -8.36
N LYS A 152 5.71 13.39 -8.21
CA LYS A 152 5.25 14.12 -7.02
C LYS A 152 5.45 13.31 -5.74
N THR A 153 5.12 12.01 -5.78
CA THR A 153 5.30 11.11 -4.64
C THR A 153 6.77 10.98 -4.28
N GLY A 154 7.65 10.80 -5.27
CA GLY A 154 9.10 10.75 -5.06
C GLY A 154 9.67 12.05 -4.46
N GLU A 155 9.24 13.21 -4.95
CA GLU A 155 9.64 14.51 -4.43
C GLU A 155 9.17 14.73 -2.99
N ALA A 156 7.92 14.40 -2.69
CA ALA A 156 7.37 14.50 -1.33
C ALA A 156 8.15 13.62 -0.35
N ILE A 157 8.46 12.37 -0.74
CA ILE A 157 9.30 11.47 0.05
C ILE A 157 10.69 12.10 0.25
N SER A 158 11.35 12.53 -0.84
CA SER A 158 12.68 13.14 -0.76
C SER A 158 12.73 14.34 0.19
N LYS A 159 11.72 15.22 0.11
CA LYS A 159 11.59 16.40 1.00
C LYS A 159 11.37 16.02 2.46
N SER A 160 10.60 14.97 2.72
CA SER A 160 10.37 14.48 4.09
C SER A 160 11.59 13.77 4.71
N MET A 161 12.50 13.27 3.87
CA MET A 161 13.69 12.53 4.28
C MET A 161 14.84 13.47 4.64
N THR A 162 14.70 14.23 5.74
CA THR A 162 15.80 15.07 6.27
C THR A 162 16.95 14.21 6.83
N LYS A 163 18.09 14.83 7.11
CA LYS A 163 19.25 14.13 7.70
C LYS A 163 18.89 13.54 9.07
N GLU A 164 18.11 14.26 9.85
CA GLU A 164 17.63 13.88 11.18
C GLU A 164 16.66 12.71 11.09
N VAL A 165 15.73 12.74 10.13
CA VAL A 165 14.80 11.64 9.87
C VAL A 165 15.56 10.39 9.44
N ARG A 166 16.53 10.52 8.52
CA ARG A 166 17.41 9.40 8.12
C ARG A 166 18.16 8.80 9.31
N LYS A 167 18.68 9.64 10.21
CA LYS A 167 19.36 9.18 11.44
C LYS A 167 18.41 8.44 12.38
N LYS A 168 17.19 8.94 12.58
CA LYS A 168 16.17 8.27 13.40
C LYS A 168 15.80 6.91 12.82
N ILE A 169 15.55 6.83 11.52
CA ILE A 169 15.27 5.57 10.83
C ILE A 169 16.44 4.61 10.99
N SER A 170 17.67 5.05 10.70
CA SER A 170 18.87 4.22 10.85
C SER A 170 19.05 3.68 12.27
N LYS A 171 18.73 4.47 13.30
CA LYS A 171 18.78 4.01 14.70
C LYS A 171 17.68 2.99 15.02
N ALA A 172 16.46 3.22 14.53
CA ALA A 172 15.34 2.32 14.74
C ALA A 172 15.51 0.97 14.01
N THR A 173 16.20 0.97 12.87
CA THR A 173 16.43 -0.24 12.05
C THR A 173 17.82 -0.84 12.25
N SER A 174 18.52 -0.54 13.35
CA SER A 174 19.83 -1.12 13.68
C SER A 174 19.82 -1.80 15.05
N GLY A 175 20.72 -2.78 15.19
CA GLY A 175 20.82 -3.61 16.40
C GLY A 175 19.54 -4.38 16.69
N GLU A 176 19.33 -4.67 17.98
CA GLU A 176 18.19 -5.43 18.52
C GLU A 176 16.81 -4.91 18.16
N ASN A 177 16.69 -3.62 17.82
CA ASN A 177 15.41 -3.00 17.47
C ASN A 177 14.99 -3.26 16.00
N ASN A 178 15.89 -3.78 15.17
CA ASN A 178 15.53 -4.16 13.81
C ASN A 178 14.61 -5.40 13.87
N PRO A 179 13.41 -5.38 13.26
CA PRO A 179 12.53 -6.56 13.21
C PRO A 179 13.18 -7.80 12.57
N MET A 180 14.24 -7.61 11.80
CA MET A 180 15.05 -8.67 11.19
C MET A 180 16.24 -9.11 12.07
N TYR A 181 16.43 -8.53 13.26
CA TYR A 181 17.53 -8.88 14.17
C TYR A 181 17.20 -10.18 14.92
N LYS A 182 17.95 -11.24 14.65
CA LYS A 182 17.92 -12.48 15.41
C LYS A 182 19.26 -12.68 16.11
N ASP A 183 19.24 -12.81 17.43
CA ASP A 183 20.35 -13.30 18.27
C ASP A 183 21.74 -12.68 17.99
N GLY A 184 21.81 -11.36 17.81
CA GLY A 184 23.10 -10.67 17.68
C GLY A 184 23.67 -10.57 16.26
N ARG A 185 23.06 -11.23 15.27
CA ARG A 185 23.62 -11.35 13.91
C ARG A 185 22.58 -10.94 12.88
N SER A 186 22.93 -9.98 12.01
CA SER A 186 22.00 -9.58 10.95
C SER A 186 21.82 -10.70 9.92
N PHE A 187 22.85 -11.52 9.68
CA PHE A 187 22.82 -12.78 8.91
C PHE A 187 24.03 -13.65 9.32
N PHE A 188 23.81 -14.82 9.94
CA PHE A 188 24.90 -15.75 10.26
C PHE A 188 25.06 -16.80 9.16
N TYR A 189 26.10 -16.66 8.33
CA TYR A 189 26.43 -17.65 7.30
C TYR A 189 27.51 -18.64 7.74
N GLY A 190 27.84 -18.71 9.02
CA GLY A 190 28.85 -19.64 9.54
C GLY A 190 30.31 -19.13 9.46
N PRO A 191 31.23 -19.74 10.24
CA PRO A 191 32.61 -19.25 10.37
C PRO A 191 33.47 -19.28 9.09
N ASN A 192 33.14 -20.11 8.10
CA ASN A 192 33.91 -20.18 6.84
C ASN A 192 33.46 -19.14 5.80
N TRP A 193 32.43 -18.34 6.09
CA TRP A 193 31.82 -17.44 5.12
C TRP A 193 32.81 -16.45 4.51
N VAL A 194 33.58 -15.73 5.36
CA VAL A 194 34.54 -14.72 4.90
C VAL A 194 35.53 -15.32 3.90
N LYS A 195 36.10 -16.48 4.23
CA LYS A 195 37.03 -17.19 3.34
C LYS A 195 36.37 -17.58 2.01
N GLN A 196 35.16 -18.15 2.05
CA GLN A 196 34.45 -18.55 0.84
C GLN A 196 34.04 -17.35 -0.01
N GLN A 197 33.72 -16.23 0.63
CA GLN A 197 33.40 -14.97 -0.04
C GLN A 197 34.60 -14.47 -0.86
N ASP A 198 35.79 -14.45 -0.25
CA ASP A 198 37.00 -14.00 -0.92
C ASP A 198 37.44 -14.96 -2.03
N THR A 199 37.36 -16.28 -1.79
CA THR A 199 37.64 -17.28 -2.82
C THR A 199 36.64 -17.20 -3.98
N CYS A 200 35.37 -16.88 -3.73
CA CYS A 200 34.38 -16.66 -4.78
C CYS A 200 34.71 -15.42 -5.62
N ARG A 201 35.19 -14.33 -5.00
CA ARG A 201 35.62 -13.12 -5.71
C ARG A 201 36.86 -13.35 -6.55
N GLU A 202 37.82 -14.12 -6.02
CA GLU A 202 39.03 -14.52 -6.74
C GLU A 202 38.68 -15.40 -7.95
N ARG A 203 37.85 -16.43 -7.75
CA ARG A 203 37.36 -17.32 -8.81
C ARG A 203 36.71 -16.57 -9.97
N ASP A 204 35.89 -15.57 -9.63
CA ASP A 204 35.07 -14.83 -10.59
C ASP A 204 35.74 -13.53 -11.06
N ASP A 205 36.99 -13.26 -10.65
CA ASP A 205 37.75 -12.05 -10.95
C ASP A 205 37.02 -10.73 -10.63
N ASN A 206 36.17 -10.73 -9.60
CA ASN A 206 35.25 -9.62 -9.30
C ASN A 206 34.39 -9.17 -10.51
N ILE A 207 34.05 -10.10 -11.41
CA ILE A 207 33.15 -9.89 -12.54
C ILE A 207 31.78 -10.51 -12.22
N CYS A 208 30.70 -9.78 -12.52
CA CYS A 208 29.36 -10.31 -12.40
C CYS A 208 29.17 -11.49 -13.35
N GLN A 209 28.86 -12.68 -12.82
CA GLN A 209 28.73 -13.88 -13.65
C GLN A 209 27.44 -13.92 -14.49
N LEU A 210 26.48 -13.02 -14.22
CA LEU A 210 25.23 -12.95 -14.98
C LEU A 210 25.30 -11.97 -16.17
N CYS A 211 25.90 -10.79 -15.98
CA CYS A 211 25.97 -9.74 -17.01
C CYS A 211 27.38 -9.42 -17.49
N SER A 212 28.40 -10.11 -16.96
CA SER A 212 29.82 -9.98 -17.33
C SER A 212 30.45 -8.61 -17.10
N LYS A 213 29.79 -7.71 -16.37
CA LYS A 213 30.33 -6.39 -16.03
C LYS A 213 31.25 -6.45 -14.80
N THR A 214 32.32 -5.67 -14.85
CA THR A 214 33.24 -5.41 -13.74
C THR A 214 32.64 -4.44 -12.72
N LYS A 215 33.31 -4.29 -11.57
CA LYS A 215 32.97 -3.29 -10.54
C LYS A 215 32.99 -1.85 -11.08
N VAL A 216 33.88 -1.55 -12.02
CA VAL A 216 34.05 -0.19 -12.58
C VAL A 216 32.97 0.12 -13.60
N GLU A 217 32.52 -0.86 -14.38
CA GLU A 217 31.43 -0.69 -15.34
C GLU A 217 30.06 -0.60 -14.66
N HIS A 218 29.94 -1.11 -13.43
CA HIS A 218 28.69 -1.11 -12.67
C HIS A 218 28.59 0.06 -11.68
N ILE A 219 28.55 1.28 -12.22
CA ILE A 219 28.35 2.51 -11.45
C ILE A 219 26.86 2.72 -11.18
N HIS A 220 26.52 3.07 -9.93
CA HIS A 220 25.26 3.72 -9.64
C HIS A 220 25.47 4.97 -8.80
N ASN A 221 24.51 5.88 -8.87
CA ASN A 221 24.53 7.09 -8.05
C ASN A 221 24.07 6.74 -6.64
N ASN A 222 24.88 7.10 -5.64
CA ASN A 222 24.46 6.99 -4.25
C ASN A 222 23.38 8.04 -3.91
N SER A 223 22.92 8.07 -2.66
CA SER A 223 21.89 8.99 -2.17
C SER A 223 22.23 10.48 -2.30
N LEU A 224 23.48 10.82 -2.66
CA LEU A 224 23.96 12.18 -2.91
C LEU A 224 24.19 12.45 -4.42
N GLY A 225 23.74 11.55 -5.29
CA GLY A 225 23.91 11.68 -6.74
C GLY A 225 25.32 11.37 -7.23
N LYS A 226 26.22 10.84 -6.38
CA LYS A 226 27.61 10.59 -6.77
C LYS A 226 27.80 9.17 -7.32
N PRO A 227 28.49 9.02 -8.46
CA PRO A 227 28.97 7.73 -8.96
C PRO A 227 29.72 6.97 -7.88
N THR A 228 29.22 5.81 -7.47
CA THR A 228 29.88 4.99 -6.44
C THR A 228 30.03 3.56 -6.98
N PRO A 229 31.27 3.06 -7.15
CA PRO A 229 31.50 1.66 -7.52
C PRO A 229 31.21 0.76 -6.31
N HIS A 230 30.57 -0.38 -6.55
CA HIS A 230 30.22 -1.34 -5.50
C HIS A 230 31.00 -2.63 -5.66
N ASN A 231 31.41 -3.24 -4.55
CA ASN A 231 31.98 -4.57 -4.61
C ASN A 231 30.95 -5.56 -5.17
N MET A 232 31.42 -6.59 -5.87
CA MET A 232 30.55 -7.70 -6.27
C MET A 232 29.97 -8.35 -5.02
N ILE A 233 28.68 -8.60 -5.08
CA ILE A 233 27.88 -9.24 -4.03
C ILE A 233 27.99 -10.72 -4.25
N ILE A 234 28.27 -11.47 -3.18
CA ILE A 234 28.25 -12.92 -3.22
C ILE A 234 26.84 -13.37 -2.87
N HIS A 235 26.20 -14.04 -3.82
CA HIS A 235 24.84 -14.52 -3.72
C HIS A 235 24.83 -16.04 -3.53
N HIS A 236 24.03 -16.53 -2.59
CA HIS A 236 23.70 -17.96 -2.48
C HIS A 236 22.65 -18.33 -3.52
N ILE A 237 22.96 -19.29 -4.38
CA ILE A 237 22.08 -19.74 -5.48
C ILE A 237 20.88 -20.50 -4.91
N ILE A 238 21.14 -21.52 -4.09
CA ILE A 238 20.17 -22.10 -3.17
C ILE A 238 20.29 -21.33 -1.87
N PHE A 239 19.16 -20.83 -1.35
CA PHE A 239 19.14 -19.97 -0.18
C PHE A 239 19.77 -20.65 1.04
N PHE A 240 20.49 -19.87 1.85
CA PHE A 240 21.20 -20.39 3.02
C PHE A 240 20.24 -21.08 4.00
N GLU A 241 19.05 -20.51 4.16
CA GLU A 241 17.98 -21.00 5.02
C GLU A 241 17.52 -22.42 4.69
N GLU A 242 17.66 -22.86 3.43
CA GLU A 242 17.30 -24.23 3.03
C GLU A 242 18.27 -25.28 3.57
N PHE A 243 19.50 -24.88 3.92
CA PHE A 243 20.49 -25.79 4.49
C PHE A 243 20.44 -25.85 6.02
N GLY A 244 20.03 -24.76 6.68
CA GLY A 244 20.16 -24.60 8.13
C GLY A 244 21.57 -24.17 8.56
N GLU A 245 21.66 -23.48 9.71
CA GLU A 245 22.91 -22.92 10.22
C GLU A 245 23.97 -23.99 10.50
N GLU A 246 23.56 -25.18 10.95
CA GLU A 246 24.44 -26.31 11.22
C GLU A 246 25.13 -26.86 9.96
N ASN A 247 24.55 -26.62 8.77
CA ASN A 247 25.08 -27.04 7.49
C ASN A 247 25.75 -25.91 6.70
N TYR A 248 26.17 -24.83 7.37
CA TYR A 248 26.77 -23.66 6.72
C TYR A 248 27.91 -23.98 5.74
N LYS A 249 28.71 -25.04 5.99
CA LYS A 249 29.78 -25.47 5.08
C LYS A 249 29.25 -25.95 3.73
N LYS A 250 28.05 -26.57 3.69
CA LYS A 250 27.39 -27.01 2.46
C LYS A 250 26.80 -25.80 1.73
N ALA A 251 26.12 -24.91 2.46
CA ALA A 251 25.56 -23.69 1.90
C ALA A 251 26.63 -22.80 1.25
N ASN A 252 27.82 -22.70 1.86
CA ASN A 252 28.92 -21.86 1.39
C ASN A 252 29.88 -22.55 0.43
N LYS A 253 29.53 -23.71 -0.14
CA LYS A 253 30.35 -24.30 -1.21
C LYS A 253 30.43 -23.31 -2.38
N LEU A 254 31.60 -23.19 -3.01
CA LEU A 254 31.79 -22.33 -4.20
C LEU A 254 30.75 -22.63 -5.29
N THR A 255 30.33 -23.88 -5.44
CA THR A 255 29.28 -24.27 -6.38
C THR A 255 27.90 -23.65 -6.07
N ASN A 256 27.63 -23.27 -4.82
CA ASN A 256 26.37 -22.66 -4.39
C ASN A 256 26.46 -21.13 -4.22
N ILE A 257 27.62 -20.52 -4.48
CA ILE A 257 27.81 -19.07 -4.33
C ILE A 257 28.42 -18.44 -5.59
N ILE A 258 27.98 -17.23 -5.92
CA ILE A 258 28.33 -16.59 -7.19
C ILE A 258 28.47 -15.06 -7.06
N CYS A 259 29.44 -14.48 -7.77
CA CYS A 259 29.61 -13.03 -7.86
C CYS A 259 28.55 -12.39 -8.76
N LEU A 260 27.82 -11.41 -8.23
CA LEU A 260 26.83 -10.61 -8.95
C LEU A 260 26.99 -9.12 -8.68
N CYS A 261 26.65 -8.29 -9.65
CA CYS A 261 26.48 -6.86 -9.42
C CYS A 261 25.16 -6.57 -8.68
N MET A 262 25.04 -5.38 -8.10
CA MET A 262 23.85 -4.97 -7.34
C MET A 262 22.54 -5.07 -8.14
N SER A 263 22.56 -4.72 -9.44
CA SER A 263 21.37 -4.79 -10.29
C SER A 263 20.93 -6.24 -10.50
N CYS A 264 21.83 -7.13 -10.92
CA CYS A 264 21.55 -8.55 -11.11
C CYS A 264 21.13 -9.23 -9.80
N HIS A 265 21.80 -8.91 -8.69
CA HIS A 265 21.42 -9.40 -7.37
C HIS A 265 19.99 -8.97 -6.98
N SER A 266 19.67 -7.69 -7.17
CA SER A 266 18.34 -7.14 -6.88
C SER A 266 17.25 -7.77 -7.76
N SER A 267 17.52 -7.98 -9.06
CA SER A 267 16.60 -8.67 -9.97
C SER A 267 16.26 -10.08 -9.51
N ILE A 268 17.24 -10.82 -8.98
CA ILE A 268 17.03 -12.18 -8.48
C ILE A 268 16.20 -12.19 -7.20
N HIS A 269 16.44 -11.27 -6.26
CA HIS A 269 15.73 -11.24 -4.98
C HIS A 269 14.28 -10.75 -5.06
N HIS A 270 13.95 -9.88 -6.01
CA HIS A 270 12.62 -9.24 -6.08
C HIS A 270 11.68 -9.82 -7.13
N ASN A 271 12.14 -10.80 -7.92
CA ASN A 271 11.34 -11.41 -8.97
C ASN A 271 11.44 -12.94 -8.87
N LEU A 272 10.43 -13.56 -8.24
CA LEU A 272 10.36 -15.01 -8.06
C LEU A 272 10.43 -15.77 -9.39
N GLN A 273 9.78 -15.26 -10.43
CA GLN A 273 9.82 -15.87 -11.77
C GLN A 273 11.24 -15.81 -12.34
N PHE A 274 11.90 -14.65 -12.23
CA PHE A 274 13.29 -14.49 -12.68
C PHE A 274 14.24 -15.42 -11.91
N TYR A 275 14.06 -15.57 -10.60
CA TYR A 275 14.80 -16.54 -9.79
C TYR A 275 14.63 -17.95 -10.36
N THR A 276 13.39 -18.45 -10.47
CA THR A 276 13.11 -19.80 -10.97
C THR A 276 13.72 -20.07 -12.35
N GLU A 277 13.65 -19.10 -13.26
CA GLU A 277 14.21 -19.21 -14.61
C GLU A 277 15.75 -19.20 -14.63
N HIS A 278 16.40 -18.55 -13.67
CA HIS A 278 17.85 -18.31 -13.69
C HIS A 278 18.64 -19.16 -12.70
N THR A 279 18.02 -19.79 -11.69
CA THR A 279 18.72 -20.59 -10.67
C THR A 279 19.55 -21.72 -11.29
N GLN A 280 19.00 -22.46 -12.26
CA GLN A 280 19.72 -23.52 -12.96
C GLN A 280 20.94 -22.96 -13.71
N LYS A 281 20.77 -21.86 -14.43
CA LYS A 281 21.86 -21.17 -15.13
C LYS A 281 22.95 -20.68 -14.17
N LEU A 282 22.58 -20.10 -13.04
CA LEU A 282 23.53 -19.65 -12.02
C LEU A 282 24.30 -20.84 -11.44
N GLN A 283 23.62 -21.96 -11.19
CA GLN A 283 24.24 -23.20 -10.71
C GLN A 283 25.26 -23.75 -11.71
N GLU A 284 24.92 -23.77 -13.00
CA GLU A 284 25.82 -24.17 -14.08
C GLU A 284 27.05 -23.26 -14.17
N LEU A 285 26.84 -21.94 -14.12
CA LEU A 285 27.92 -20.95 -14.14
C LEU A 285 28.86 -21.12 -12.95
N ALA A 286 28.34 -21.25 -11.73
CA ALA A 286 29.15 -21.45 -10.54
C ALA A 286 29.93 -22.78 -10.60
N ASN A 287 29.31 -23.85 -11.09
CA ASN A 287 29.98 -25.14 -11.29
C ASN A 287 31.13 -25.02 -12.30
N LYS A 288 30.87 -24.39 -13.45
CA LYS A 288 31.87 -24.19 -14.52
C LYS A 288 33.04 -23.34 -14.04
N SER A 289 32.78 -22.20 -13.40
CA SER A 289 33.81 -21.32 -12.87
C SER A 289 34.62 -22.00 -11.77
N THR A 290 33.98 -22.80 -10.91
CA THR A 290 34.67 -23.54 -9.84
C THR A 290 35.60 -24.61 -10.41
N LYS A 291 35.13 -25.36 -11.43
CA LYS A 291 35.95 -26.38 -12.11
C LYS A 291 37.22 -25.75 -12.71
N ARG A 292 37.06 -24.68 -13.50
CA ARG A 292 38.18 -23.95 -14.12
C ARG A 292 39.20 -23.48 -13.08
N PHE A 293 38.72 -22.86 -12.00
CA PHE A 293 39.59 -22.32 -10.95
C PHE A 293 40.40 -23.40 -10.23
N LEU A 294 39.80 -24.57 -9.98
CA LEU A 294 40.51 -25.69 -9.36
C LEU A 294 41.59 -26.27 -10.31
N GLU A 295 41.29 -26.39 -11.60
CA GLU A 295 42.23 -26.85 -12.63
C GLU A 295 43.43 -25.90 -12.76
N GLU A 296 43.19 -24.59 -12.84
CA GLU A 296 44.24 -23.55 -12.87
C GLU A 296 45.10 -23.56 -11.60
N GLY A 297 44.47 -23.68 -10.43
CA GLY A 297 45.17 -23.80 -9.16
C GLY A 297 46.04 -25.06 -9.05
N GLN A 298 45.60 -26.17 -9.64
CA GLN A 298 46.37 -27.41 -9.68
C GLN A 298 47.57 -27.30 -10.63
N LEU A 299 47.39 -26.69 -11.81
CA LEU A 299 48.47 -26.41 -12.75
C LEU A 299 49.56 -25.53 -12.14
N LEU A 300 49.17 -24.46 -11.43
CA LEU A 300 50.09 -23.54 -10.75
C LEU A 300 50.89 -24.24 -9.64
N LYS A 301 50.29 -25.20 -8.92
CA LYS A 301 51.00 -26.02 -7.93
C LYS A 301 52.03 -26.93 -8.61
N THR A 302 51.64 -27.61 -9.68
CA THR A 302 52.54 -28.49 -10.45
C THR A 302 53.75 -27.74 -11.01
N ILE A 303 53.55 -26.53 -11.56
CA ILE A 303 54.64 -25.68 -12.06
C ILE A 303 55.58 -25.26 -10.91
N LYS A 304 55.06 -24.94 -9.73
CA LYS A 304 55.87 -24.56 -8.56
C LYS A 304 56.67 -25.72 -7.99
N THR A 305 56.17 -26.94 -8.07
CA THR A 305 56.91 -28.15 -7.65
C THR A 305 57.91 -28.65 -8.69
N ALA A 306 57.81 -28.17 -9.94
CA ALA A 306 58.72 -28.52 -11.04
C ALA A 306 59.88 -27.52 -11.23
N LYS A 307 59.93 -26.46 -10.43
CA LYS A 307 61.05 -25.51 -10.32
C LYS A 307 61.82 -25.78 -9.03
#